data_AF-A0A482VGS4-F1
#
_entry.id   AF-A0A482VGS4-F1
#
_cell.length_a   1.000
_cell.length_b   1.000
_cell.length_c   1.000
_cell.angle_alpha   90.00
_cell.angle_beta   90.00
_cell.angle_gamma   90.00
#
_symmetry.space_group_name_H-M   'P 1'
#
loop_
_entity.id
_entity.type
_entity.pdbx_description
1 polymer ?
#
loop_
_entity_poly.entity_id
_entity_poly.type
_entity_poly.pdbx_seq_one_letter_code
_entity_poly.pdbx_strand_id
1 'polypeptide(L)'
;MNSTADGLKNTQGGLHCSKDALTDVFGWFLQVLLACLAFTCLIAKRFCEPRTERRSWLIWFYDTSKQGMGAMAIHLANVWLAGQYTGDPCTWYLINFLLDSSLGLLIIFIGIRLCQYLSRKKGWDAINFGEYGKPPSAHAWLAQCCLYVGLMAIVKVSITLFMQLDFWEGVKNFILSPINNPKVELAFVMLIIPFFINMLMFWVTDNFLMHKNKSRRRERRESVENSLLGRAKVKYRSIRKKSRKQDSESDILLSGDDELLDSESLPINRHVAT
;
A
#
# COMPACT_ATOMS: atom_id res chain seq x y z
N MET A 1 -21.94 25.19 -72.11
CA MET A 1 -22.34 24.57 -70.83
C MET A 1 -21.08 23.98 -70.21
N ASN A 2 -20.34 24.80 -69.48
CA ASN A 2 -19.13 24.40 -68.77
C ASN A 2 -19.45 24.30 -67.28
N SER A 3 -19.14 23.18 -66.65
CA SER A 3 -18.96 23.10 -65.20
C SER A 3 -17.76 22.21 -64.93
N THR A 4 -16.61 22.86 -64.99
CA THR A 4 -15.34 22.44 -64.42
C THR A 4 -15.20 23.01 -63.01
N ALA A 5 -14.37 22.32 -62.23
CA ALA A 5 -13.67 22.78 -61.02
C ALA A 5 -14.31 22.42 -59.67
N ASP A 6 -13.89 21.24 -59.18
CA ASP A 6 -13.26 21.10 -57.87
C ASP A 6 -12.66 22.40 -57.34
N GLY A 7 -13.06 22.80 -56.14
CA GLY A 7 -12.62 24.05 -55.52
C GLY A 7 -13.15 24.23 -54.11
N LEU A 8 -12.44 23.61 -53.15
CA LEU A 8 -12.07 24.22 -51.87
C LEU A 8 -13.17 24.95 -51.08
N LYS A 9 -13.85 24.25 -50.15
CA LYS A 9 -14.26 24.84 -48.88
C LYS A 9 -13.76 23.99 -47.71
N ASN A 10 -12.44 24.08 -47.55
CA ASN A 10 -11.74 23.85 -46.30
C ASN A 10 -12.15 24.96 -45.33
N THR A 11 -13.23 24.74 -44.57
CA THR A 11 -13.60 25.62 -43.46
C THR A 11 -13.05 25.01 -42.18
N GLN A 12 -11.81 25.36 -41.85
CA GLN A 12 -11.36 25.42 -40.46
C GLN A 12 -12.34 26.31 -39.69
N GLY A 13 -12.88 25.82 -38.57
CA GLY A 13 -13.71 26.64 -37.70
C GLY A 13 -14.50 25.86 -36.65
N GLY A 14 -13.81 25.04 -35.86
CA GLY A 14 -14.38 24.32 -34.73
C GLY A 14 -13.31 23.54 -33.97
N LEU A 15 -12.58 24.25 -33.12
CA LEU A 15 -11.45 23.82 -32.29
C LEU A 15 -11.93 22.82 -31.20
N HIS A 16 -12.30 21.60 -31.57
CA HIS A 16 -13.01 20.71 -30.64
C HIS A 16 -12.72 19.22 -30.88
N CYS A 17 -12.47 18.49 -29.80
CA CYS A 17 -12.25 17.05 -29.79
C CYS A 17 -13.56 16.35 -30.18
N SER A 18 -13.58 15.59 -31.28
CA SER A 18 -14.76 14.81 -31.66
C SER A 18 -15.03 13.72 -30.63
N LYS A 19 -16.31 13.44 -30.32
CA LYS A 19 -16.70 12.41 -29.33
C LYS A 19 -16.07 11.04 -29.61
N ASP A 20 -15.85 10.72 -30.87
CA ASP A 20 -15.26 9.45 -31.31
C ASP A 20 -13.72 9.40 -31.15
N ALA A 21 -13.04 10.54 -30.94
CA ALA A 21 -11.58 10.57 -30.79
C ALA A 21 -11.08 9.89 -29.51
N LEU A 22 -11.95 9.78 -28.49
CA LEU A 22 -11.65 9.08 -27.23
C LEU A 22 -11.69 7.56 -27.36
N THR A 23 -12.56 7.04 -28.23
CA THR A 23 -12.80 5.60 -28.44
C THR A 23 -12.21 5.08 -29.74
N ASP A 24 -11.58 5.95 -30.54
CA ASP A 24 -10.82 5.58 -31.72
C ASP A 24 -9.63 4.68 -31.35
N VAL A 25 -9.09 3.98 -32.35
CA VAL A 25 -7.96 3.05 -32.22
C VAL A 25 -6.78 3.69 -31.50
N PHE A 26 -6.56 4.98 -31.74
CA PHE A 26 -5.53 5.76 -31.05
C PHE A 26 -5.80 5.92 -29.55
N GLY A 27 -7.04 6.19 -29.14
CA GLY A 27 -7.44 6.29 -27.73
C GLY A 27 -7.26 4.96 -26.98
N TRP A 28 -7.66 3.84 -27.61
CA TRP A 28 -7.42 2.50 -27.06
C TRP A 28 -5.94 2.18 -26.88
N PHE A 29 -5.11 2.52 -27.88
CA PHE A 29 -3.66 2.36 -27.78
C PHE A 29 -3.09 3.13 -26.59
N LEU A 30 -3.48 4.40 -26.41
CA LEU A 30 -3.04 5.22 -25.27
C LEU A 30 -3.48 4.64 -23.92
N GLN A 31 -4.71 4.13 -23.83
CA GLN A 31 -5.23 3.52 -22.59
C GLN A 31 -4.49 2.23 -22.22
N VAL A 32 -4.23 1.35 -23.19
CA VAL A 32 -3.46 0.12 -22.97
C VAL A 32 -2.03 0.46 -22.56
N LEU A 33 -1.39 1.41 -23.25
CA LEU A 33 -0.05 1.87 -22.90
C LEU A 33 0.00 2.40 -21.46
N LEU A 34 -0.96 3.23 -21.08
CA LEU A 34 -1.05 3.77 -19.73
C LEU A 34 -1.27 2.68 -18.67
N ALA A 35 -2.12 1.68 -18.97
CA ALA A 35 -2.35 0.54 -18.08
C ALA A 35 -1.08 -0.31 -17.89
N CYS A 36 -0.34 -0.57 -18.97
CA CYS A 36 0.95 -1.26 -18.91
C CYS A 36 1.97 -0.48 -18.07
N LEU A 37 2.11 0.82 -18.33
CA LEU A 37 3.02 1.70 -17.58
C LEU A 37 2.66 1.73 -16.09
N ALA A 38 1.37 1.91 -15.76
CA ALA A 38 0.90 1.89 -14.39
C ALA A 38 1.20 0.56 -13.68
N PHE A 39 0.97 -0.56 -14.34
CA PHE A 39 1.28 -1.89 -13.80
C PHE A 39 2.79 -2.07 -13.57
N THR A 40 3.62 -1.64 -14.52
CA THR A 40 5.09 -1.63 -14.36
C THR A 40 5.53 -0.77 -13.18
N CYS A 41 4.94 0.42 -12.99
CA CYS A 41 5.21 1.28 -11.83
C CYS A 41 4.85 0.60 -10.49
N LEU A 42 3.74 -0.15 -10.43
CA LEU A 42 3.36 -0.91 -9.22
C LEU A 42 4.36 -2.02 -8.89
N ILE A 43 4.85 -2.73 -9.91
CA ILE A 43 5.89 -3.75 -9.75
C ILE A 43 7.20 -3.10 -9.30
N ALA A 44 7.62 -2.00 -9.94
CA ALA A 44 8.82 -1.26 -9.59
C ALA A 44 8.76 -0.75 -8.14
N LYS A 45 7.63 -0.15 -7.72
CA LYS A 45 7.39 0.29 -6.33
C LYS A 45 7.65 -0.84 -5.35
N ARG A 46 7.12 -2.03 -5.61
CA ARG A 46 7.30 -3.19 -4.72
C ARG A 46 8.77 -3.62 -4.60
N PHE A 47 9.55 -3.50 -5.67
CA PHE A 47 10.99 -3.78 -5.62
C PHE A 47 11.76 -2.72 -4.83
N CYS A 48 11.31 -1.47 -4.88
CA CYS A 48 11.84 -0.36 -4.07
C CYS A 48 11.45 -0.44 -2.59
N GLU A 49 10.37 -1.14 -2.22
CA GLU A 49 9.96 -1.30 -0.83
C GLU A 49 10.99 -2.12 -0.01
N PRO A 50 11.36 -1.65 1.20
CA PRO A 50 12.28 -2.35 2.10
C PRO A 50 11.81 -3.79 2.36
N ARG A 51 12.75 -4.75 2.32
CA ARG A 51 12.44 -6.18 2.52
C ARG A 51 11.69 -6.47 3.83
N THR A 52 11.87 -5.64 4.86
CA THR A 52 11.22 -5.79 6.17
C THR A 52 9.73 -5.42 6.17
N GLU A 53 9.28 -4.53 5.28
CA GLU A 53 7.88 -4.10 5.17
C GLU A 53 7.12 -4.79 4.03
N ARG A 54 7.85 -5.52 3.16
CA ARG A 54 7.31 -6.09 1.93
C ARG A 54 6.23 -7.12 2.22
N ARG A 55 5.04 -6.92 1.65
CA ARG A 55 3.91 -7.88 1.73
C ARG A 55 4.24 -9.16 0.95
N SER A 56 3.63 -10.28 1.36
CA SER A 56 3.71 -11.53 0.60
C SER A 56 3.13 -11.35 -0.80
N TRP A 57 3.59 -12.16 -1.77
CA TRP A 57 3.09 -12.08 -3.16
C TRP A 57 1.57 -12.24 -3.26
N LEU A 58 0.98 -13.11 -2.45
CA LEU A 58 -0.47 -13.34 -2.44
C LEU A 58 -1.25 -12.13 -1.95
N ILE A 59 -0.82 -11.50 -0.85
CA ILE A 59 -1.47 -10.29 -0.32
C ILE A 59 -1.30 -9.12 -1.28
N TRP A 60 -0.10 -8.97 -1.85
CA TRP A 60 0.14 -7.95 -2.87
C TRP A 60 -0.76 -8.15 -4.10
N PHE A 61 -0.94 -9.40 -4.55
CA PHE A 61 -1.85 -9.70 -5.65
C PHE A 61 -3.29 -9.34 -5.31
N TYR A 62 -3.76 -9.67 -4.09
CA TYR A 62 -5.09 -9.29 -3.60
C TYR A 62 -5.29 -7.77 -3.55
N ASP A 63 -4.31 -7.01 -3.07
CA ASP A 63 -4.37 -5.54 -3.03
C ASP A 63 -4.32 -4.90 -4.42
N THR A 64 -3.47 -5.43 -5.29
CA THR A 64 -3.30 -4.94 -6.66
C THR A 64 -4.52 -5.27 -7.52
N SER A 65 -5.07 -6.47 -7.41
CA SER A 65 -6.27 -6.87 -8.14
C SER A 65 -7.50 -6.06 -7.73
N LYS A 66 -7.66 -5.72 -6.44
CA LYS A 66 -8.71 -4.79 -6.00
C LYS A 66 -8.58 -3.42 -6.65
N GLN A 67 -7.37 -2.86 -6.72
CA GLN A 67 -7.11 -1.58 -7.38
C GLN A 67 -7.43 -1.67 -8.88
N GLY A 68 -7.04 -2.76 -9.54
CA GLY A 68 -7.38 -3.03 -10.94
C GLY A 68 -8.89 -3.10 -11.18
N MET A 69 -9.64 -3.81 -10.33
CA MET A 69 -11.10 -3.89 -10.41
C MET A 69 -11.75 -2.51 -10.20
N GLY A 70 -11.25 -1.70 -9.27
CA GLY A 70 -11.70 -0.33 -9.08
C GLY A 70 -11.43 0.56 -10.30
N ALA A 71 -10.22 0.51 -10.85
CA ALA A 71 -9.86 1.25 -12.06
C ALA A 71 -10.73 0.85 -13.26
N MET A 72 -11.01 -0.45 -13.43
CA MET A 72 -11.92 -0.96 -14.44
C MET A 72 -13.34 -0.41 -14.25
N ALA A 73 -13.88 -0.45 -13.02
CA ALA A 73 -15.22 0.06 -12.73
C ALA A 73 -15.34 1.57 -13.03
N ILE A 74 -14.34 2.37 -12.64
CA ILE A 74 -14.30 3.80 -12.95
C ILE A 74 -14.16 4.05 -14.44
N HIS A 75 -13.35 3.28 -15.16
CA HIS A 75 -13.20 3.37 -16.60
C HIS A 75 -14.54 3.12 -17.32
N LEU A 76 -15.25 2.03 -16.96
CA LEU A 76 -16.57 1.72 -17.51
C LEU A 76 -17.59 2.83 -17.21
N ALA A 77 -17.57 3.38 -15.98
CA ALA A 77 -18.43 4.51 -15.62
C ALA A 77 -18.10 5.77 -16.44
N ASN A 78 -16.82 6.05 -16.68
CA ASN A 78 -16.38 7.18 -17.49
C ASN A 78 -16.79 7.04 -18.96
N VAL A 79 -16.66 5.85 -19.54
CA VAL A 79 -17.11 5.57 -20.91
C VAL A 79 -18.61 5.75 -21.03
N TRP A 80 -19.39 5.26 -20.05
CA TRP A 80 -20.84 5.46 -20.02
C TRP A 80 -21.22 6.95 -19.91
N LEU A 81 -20.56 7.69 -19.00
CA LEU A 81 -20.80 9.12 -18.81
C LEU A 81 -20.39 9.97 -20.02
N ALA A 82 -19.38 9.55 -20.79
CA ALA A 82 -18.96 10.27 -21.99
C ALA A 82 -20.09 10.42 -23.03
N GLY A 83 -21.03 9.47 -23.08
CA GLY A 83 -22.23 9.57 -23.91
C GLY A 83 -23.24 10.63 -23.46
N GLN A 84 -23.21 10.99 -22.16
CA GLN A 84 -24.20 11.88 -21.53
C GLN A 84 -23.78 13.35 -21.53
N TYR A 85 -22.49 13.66 -21.60
CA TYR A 85 -22.01 15.05 -21.56
C TYR A 85 -22.17 15.77 -22.91
N THR A 86 -22.58 17.04 -22.83
CA THR A 86 -22.60 18.01 -23.94
C THR A 86 -21.39 18.96 -23.81
N GLY A 87 -20.68 19.22 -24.91
CA GLY A 87 -19.45 20.03 -24.93
C GLY A 87 -18.17 19.24 -25.24
N ASP A 88 -17.01 19.85 -25.01
CA ASP A 88 -15.70 19.28 -25.37
C ASP A 88 -15.38 18.05 -24.53
N PRO A 89 -15.31 16.86 -25.15
CA PRO A 89 -15.20 15.61 -24.40
C PRO A 89 -13.80 15.43 -23.82
N CYS A 90 -12.76 15.99 -24.46
CA CYS A 90 -11.39 15.99 -23.95
C CYS A 90 -11.28 16.81 -22.65
N THR A 91 -11.89 18.00 -22.61
CA THR A 91 -11.91 18.89 -21.43
C THR A 91 -12.72 18.29 -20.29
N TRP A 92 -13.92 17.79 -20.59
CA TRP A 92 -14.76 17.16 -19.58
C TRP A 92 -14.09 15.91 -19.01
N TYR A 93 -13.42 15.12 -19.85
CA TYR A 93 -12.62 13.98 -19.41
C TYR A 93 -11.48 14.42 -18.48
N LEU A 94 -10.72 15.46 -18.84
CA LEU A 94 -9.64 15.99 -18.01
C LEU A 94 -10.13 16.46 -16.65
N ILE A 95 -11.18 17.27 -16.61
CA ILE A 95 -11.75 17.80 -15.36
C ILE A 95 -12.23 16.65 -14.47
N ASN A 96 -12.98 15.72 -15.04
CA ASN A 96 -13.48 14.53 -14.35
C ASN A 96 -12.31 13.69 -13.79
N PHE A 97 -11.25 13.49 -14.57
CA PHE A 97 -10.04 12.79 -14.14
C PHE A 97 -9.30 13.52 -13.00
N LEU A 98 -9.16 14.84 -13.11
CA LEU A 98 -8.52 15.66 -12.07
C LEU A 98 -9.34 15.68 -10.77
N LEU A 99 -10.67 15.65 -10.85
CA LEU A 99 -11.55 15.55 -9.68
C LEU A 99 -11.49 14.18 -9.04
N ASP A 100 -11.54 13.11 -9.84
CA ASP A 100 -11.40 11.73 -9.37
C ASP A 100 -10.05 11.54 -8.63
N SER A 101 -8.98 12.16 -9.14
CA SER A 101 -7.64 12.07 -8.54
C SER A 101 -7.38 12.99 -7.35
N SER A 102 -8.20 14.03 -7.14
CA SER A 102 -8.09 14.96 -6.01
C SER A 102 -9.16 14.71 -4.95
N LEU A 103 -10.39 15.13 -5.22
CA LEU A 103 -11.54 14.94 -4.34
C LEU A 103 -11.89 13.46 -4.18
N GLY A 104 -11.78 12.67 -5.25
CA GLY A 104 -12.06 11.23 -5.17
C GLY A 104 -11.11 10.51 -4.21
N LEU A 105 -9.81 10.85 -4.24
CA LEU A 105 -8.83 10.31 -3.30
C LEU A 105 -9.14 10.68 -1.84
N LEU A 106 -9.60 11.91 -1.60
CA LEU A 106 -10.02 12.35 -0.26
C LEU A 106 -11.23 11.57 0.24
N ILE A 107 -12.25 11.37 -0.61
CA ILE A 107 -13.45 10.60 -0.27
C ILE A 107 -13.07 9.14 -0.01
N ILE A 108 -12.21 8.53 -0.83
CA ILE A 108 -11.70 7.17 -0.63
C ILE A 108 -10.98 7.06 0.71
N PHE A 109 -10.11 8.03 1.04
CA PHE A 109 -9.40 8.05 2.32
C PHE A 109 -10.37 8.04 3.50
N ILE A 110 -11.34 8.95 3.51
CA ILE A 110 -12.36 9.03 4.56
C ILE A 110 -13.17 7.73 4.62
N GLY A 111 -13.61 7.20 3.47
CA GLY A 111 -14.39 5.97 3.36
C GLY A 111 -13.66 4.76 3.92
N ILE A 112 -12.40 4.52 3.52
CA ILE A 112 -11.60 3.42 4.06
C ILE A 112 -11.41 3.56 5.58
N ARG A 113 -11.13 4.77 6.08
CA ARG A 113 -10.95 5.02 7.52
C ARG A 113 -12.24 4.77 8.30
N LEU A 114 -13.38 5.18 7.74
CA LEU A 114 -14.69 4.92 8.31
C LEU A 114 -15.00 3.42 8.35
N CYS A 115 -14.75 2.70 7.25
CA CYS A 115 -14.93 1.25 7.19
C CYS A 115 -14.04 0.51 8.21
N GLN A 116 -12.77 0.91 8.34
CA GLN A 116 -11.87 0.36 9.35
C GLN A 116 -12.33 0.68 10.79
N TYR A 117 -12.83 1.89 11.03
CA TYR A 117 -13.39 2.27 12.34
C TYR A 117 -14.63 1.43 12.68
N LEU A 118 -15.56 1.28 11.74
CA LEU A 118 -16.77 0.47 11.89
C LEU A 118 -16.44 -1.01 12.08
N SER A 119 -15.46 -1.53 11.33
CA SER A 119 -14.96 -2.91 11.45
C SER A 119 -14.42 -3.16 12.86
N ARG A 120 -13.57 -2.27 13.40
CA ARG A 120 -13.05 -2.40 14.78
C ARG A 120 -14.14 -2.29 15.84
N LYS A 121 -15.13 -1.43 15.65
CA LYS A 121 -16.23 -1.26 16.61
C LYS A 121 -17.19 -2.45 16.63
N LYS A 122 -17.45 -3.07 15.47
CA LYS A 122 -18.38 -4.21 15.33
C LYS A 122 -17.69 -5.58 15.38
N GLY A 123 -16.36 -5.64 15.43
CA GLY A 123 -15.59 -6.89 15.43
C GLY A 123 -15.63 -7.63 14.09
N TRP A 124 -15.81 -6.91 12.97
CA TRP A 124 -15.89 -7.52 11.64
C TRP A 124 -14.53 -7.57 10.97
N ASP A 125 -13.73 -8.57 11.33
CA ASP A 125 -12.35 -8.74 10.83
C ASP A 125 -12.29 -8.93 9.31
N ALA A 126 -13.34 -9.49 8.70
CA ALA A 126 -13.41 -9.71 7.25
C ALA A 126 -13.40 -8.43 6.42
N ILE A 127 -13.85 -7.30 6.99
CA ILE A 127 -13.93 -5.99 6.32
C ILE A 127 -12.69 -5.13 6.61
N ASN A 128 -11.80 -5.59 7.48
CA ASN A 128 -10.60 -4.85 7.82
C ASN A 128 -9.61 -4.88 6.64
N PHE A 129 -9.55 -3.76 5.91
CA PHE A 129 -8.70 -3.61 4.74
C PHE A 129 -7.24 -4.01 5.04
N GLY A 130 -6.71 -4.92 4.23
CA GLY A 130 -5.33 -5.42 4.33
C GLY A 130 -5.14 -6.60 5.27
N GLU A 131 -6.20 -7.10 5.91
CA GLU A 131 -6.21 -8.38 6.63
C GLU A 131 -7.07 -9.41 5.90
N TYR A 132 -6.45 -10.49 5.43
CA TYR A 132 -7.13 -11.56 4.66
C TYR A 132 -7.31 -12.86 5.46
N GLY A 133 -6.96 -12.87 6.75
CA GLY A 133 -6.91 -14.08 7.58
C GLY A 133 -5.57 -14.83 7.52
N LYS A 134 -5.47 -15.92 8.29
CA LYS A 134 -4.33 -16.85 8.30
C LYS A 134 -4.88 -18.30 8.24
N PRO A 135 -4.85 -18.98 7.07
CA PRO A 135 -4.32 -18.55 5.77
C PRO A 135 -5.16 -17.46 5.08
N PRO A 136 -4.63 -16.75 4.07
CA PRO A 136 -5.37 -15.71 3.34
C PRO A 136 -6.58 -16.31 2.60
N SER A 137 -7.78 -15.89 3.00
CA SER A 137 -9.05 -16.39 2.46
C SER A 137 -9.52 -15.59 1.25
N ALA A 138 -9.98 -16.30 0.21
CA ALA A 138 -10.55 -15.66 -0.98
C ALA A 138 -11.88 -14.96 -0.69
N HIS A 139 -12.66 -15.45 0.26
CA HIS A 139 -13.92 -14.82 0.67
C HIS A 139 -13.71 -13.44 1.33
N ALA A 140 -12.69 -13.30 2.19
CA ALA A 140 -12.35 -11.98 2.75
C ALA A 140 -11.86 -11.01 1.65
N TRP A 141 -11.08 -11.52 0.67
CA TRP A 141 -10.71 -10.72 -0.49
C TRP A 141 -11.92 -10.25 -1.28
N LEU A 142 -12.86 -11.13 -1.59
CA LEU A 142 -14.06 -10.80 -2.35
C LEU A 142 -14.91 -9.75 -1.60
N ALA A 143 -15.12 -9.93 -0.29
CA ALA A 143 -15.87 -8.97 0.52
C ALA A 143 -15.20 -7.58 0.53
N GLN A 144 -13.88 -7.51 0.73
CA GLN A 144 -13.13 -6.26 0.65
C GLN A 144 -13.12 -5.65 -0.74
N CYS A 145 -13.09 -6.48 -1.80
CA CYS A 145 -13.16 -6.04 -3.18
C CYS A 145 -14.52 -5.42 -3.50
N CYS A 146 -15.62 -6.09 -3.13
CA CYS A 146 -16.96 -5.56 -3.31
C CYS A 146 -17.16 -4.25 -2.54
N LEU A 147 -16.67 -4.18 -1.30
CA LEU A 147 -16.75 -2.95 -0.50
C LEU A 147 -15.92 -1.81 -1.11
N TYR A 148 -14.73 -2.12 -1.65
CA TYR A 148 -13.89 -1.14 -2.33
C TYR A 148 -14.51 -0.63 -3.63
N VAL A 149 -15.06 -1.53 -4.46
CA VAL A 149 -15.78 -1.16 -5.70
C VAL A 149 -17.03 -0.35 -5.36
N GLY A 150 -17.75 -0.69 -4.29
CA GLY A 150 -18.87 0.12 -3.80
C GLY A 150 -18.44 1.52 -3.36
N LEU A 151 -17.31 1.64 -2.65
CA LEU A 151 -16.75 2.94 -2.29
C LEU A 151 -16.33 3.76 -3.52
N MET A 152 -15.73 3.10 -4.52
CA MET A 152 -15.40 3.73 -5.81
C MET A 152 -16.66 4.21 -6.55
N ALA A 153 -17.74 3.44 -6.52
CA ALA A 153 -19.02 3.85 -7.09
C ALA A 153 -19.60 5.08 -6.36
N ILE A 154 -19.54 5.12 -5.02
CA ILE A 154 -19.96 6.29 -4.24
C ILE A 154 -19.14 7.52 -4.63
N VAL A 155 -17.81 7.40 -4.65
CA VAL A 155 -16.91 8.47 -5.10
C VAL A 155 -17.35 8.95 -6.48
N LYS A 156 -17.57 8.01 -7.41
CA LYS A 156 -17.90 8.37 -8.77
C LYS A 156 -19.23 9.11 -8.89
N VAL A 157 -20.25 8.66 -8.16
CA VAL A 157 -21.55 9.34 -8.09
C VAL A 157 -21.38 10.72 -7.46
N SER A 158 -20.62 10.86 -6.37
CA SER A 158 -20.36 12.15 -5.72
C SER A 158 -19.66 13.14 -6.66
N ILE A 159 -18.61 12.72 -7.39
CA ILE A 159 -17.92 13.58 -8.37
C ILE A 159 -18.87 13.95 -9.52
N THR A 160 -19.64 13.00 -10.03
CA THR A 160 -20.60 13.25 -11.12
C THR A 160 -21.68 14.26 -10.70
N LEU A 161 -22.22 14.16 -9.49
CA LEU A 161 -23.17 15.13 -8.94
C LEU A 161 -22.52 16.50 -8.75
N PHE A 162 -21.28 16.55 -8.25
CA PHE A 162 -20.53 17.80 -8.10
C PHE A 162 -20.23 18.47 -9.45
N MET A 163 -20.05 17.69 -10.51
CA MET A 163 -19.89 18.18 -11.89
C MET A 163 -21.15 18.82 -12.49
N GLN A 164 -22.33 18.56 -11.93
CA GLN A 164 -23.60 19.18 -12.40
C GLN A 164 -23.77 20.63 -11.96
N LEU A 165 -22.87 21.17 -11.13
CA LEU A 165 -22.93 22.56 -10.69
C LEU A 165 -22.41 23.50 -11.78
N ASP A 166 -23.05 24.66 -11.96
CA ASP A 166 -22.76 25.57 -13.09
C ASP A 166 -21.38 26.28 -13.01
N PHE A 167 -20.65 26.17 -11.89
CA PHE A 167 -19.36 26.87 -11.71
C PHE A 167 -18.25 26.39 -12.65
N TRP A 168 -18.40 25.20 -13.24
CA TRP A 168 -17.36 24.57 -14.06
C TRP A 168 -17.12 25.26 -15.40
N GLU A 169 -18.05 26.09 -15.88
CA GLU A 169 -17.90 26.80 -17.15
C GLU A 169 -16.70 27.75 -17.15
N GLY A 170 -16.47 28.48 -16.05
CA GLY A 170 -15.31 29.37 -15.91
C GLY A 170 -13.98 28.62 -15.84
N VAL A 171 -13.98 27.43 -15.23
CA VAL A 171 -12.78 26.58 -15.09
C VAL A 171 -12.37 25.98 -16.44
N LYS A 172 -13.33 25.57 -17.27
CA LYS A 172 -13.07 25.03 -18.63
C LYS A 172 -12.26 26.01 -19.47
N ASN A 173 -12.68 27.28 -19.50
CA ASN A 173 -12.04 28.31 -20.33
C ASN A 173 -10.59 28.59 -19.91
N PHE A 174 -10.27 28.44 -18.63
CA PHE A 174 -8.91 28.61 -18.12
C PHE A 174 -8.00 27.43 -18.50
N ILE A 175 -8.50 26.19 -18.35
CA ILE A 175 -7.72 24.95 -18.60
C ILE A 175 -7.42 24.76 -20.10
N LEU A 176 -8.30 25.21 -20.99
CA LEU A 176 -8.20 25.04 -22.46
C LEU A 176 -7.32 26.06 -23.19
N SER A 177 -6.90 27.15 -22.53
CA SER A 177 -6.15 28.22 -23.21
C SER A 177 -4.77 27.89 -23.84
N PRO A 178 -4.06 26.77 -23.61
CA PRO A 178 -2.66 26.67 -24.06
C PRO A 178 -2.29 25.72 -25.22
N ILE A 179 -3.18 25.02 -25.96
CA ILE A 179 -2.70 23.99 -26.92
C ILE A 179 -3.26 24.15 -28.35
N ASN A 180 -2.39 24.53 -29.29
CA ASN A 180 -2.73 24.77 -30.70
C ASN A 180 -2.73 23.50 -31.59
N ASN A 181 -2.46 22.31 -31.04
CA ASN A 181 -2.36 21.06 -31.81
C ASN A 181 -3.24 19.94 -31.23
N PRO A 182 -4.27 19.45 -31.96
CA PRO A 182 -5.27 18.52 -31.42
C PRO A 182 -4.70 17.14 -31.04
N LYS A 183 -3.72 16.63 -31.79
CA LYS A 183 -3.05 15.35 -31.47
C LYS A 183 -2.15 15.44 -30.24
N VAL A 184 -1.49 16.60 -30.05
CA VAL A 184 -0.61 16.85 -28.90
C VAL A 184 -1.45 17.08 -27.66
N GLU A 185 -2.55 17.84 -27.77
CA GLU A 185 -3.54 18.01 -26.72
C GLU A 185 -4.08 16.65 -26.25
N LEU A 186 -4.51 15.82 -27.20
CA LEU A 186 -5.00 14.47 -26.92
C LEU A 186 -3.97 13.61 -26.17
N ALA A 187 -2.72 13.59 -26.64
CA ALA A 187 -1.65 12.86 -25.97
C ALA A 187 -1.32 13.45 -24.58
N PHE A 188 -1.34 14.76 -24.42
CA PHE A 188 -1.04 15.40 -23.15
C PHE A 188 -2.11 15.13 -22.09
N VAL A 189 -3.39 15.28 -22.47
CA VAL A 189 -4.55 15.10 -21.62
C VAL A 189 -4.81 13.63 -21.27
N MET A 190 -4.56 12.70 -22.19
CA MET A 190 -4.86 11.29 -21.99
C MET A 190 -3.67 10.43 -21.56
N LEU A 191 -2.43 10.83 -21.88
CA LEU A 191 -1.25 10.05 -21.55
C LEU A 191 -0.38 10.74 -20.50
N ILE A 192 0.07 11.97 -20.75
CA ILE A 192 1.09 12.61 -19.90
C ILE A 192 0.54 12.94 -18.52
N ILE A 193 -0.53 13.74 -18.43
CA ILE A 193 -1.13 14.08 -17.14
C ILE A 193 -1.61 12.80 -16.42
N PRO A 194 -2.36 11.89 -17.07
CA PRO A 194 -2.83 10.70 -16.39
C PRO A 194 -1.71 9.76 -15.95
N PHE A 195 -0.58 9.70 -16.64
CA PHE A 195 0.55 8.88 -16.21
C PHE A 195 1.08 9.30 -14.83
N PHE A 196 1.41 10.58 -14.65
CA PHE A 196 1.96 11.05 -13.38
C PHE A 196 0.92 11.00 -12.25
N ILE A 197 -0.31 11.41 -12.55
CA ILE A 197 -1.39 11.42 -11.57
C ILE A 197 -1.79 10.00 -11.19
N ASN A 198 -1.91 9.05 -12.13
CA ASN A 198 -2.19 7.66 -11.80
C ASN A 198 -1.05 7.02 -11.02
N MET A 199 0.21 7.34 -11.33
CA MET A 199 1.35 6.90 -10.52
C MET A 199 1.21 7.37 -9.07
N LEU A 200 0.87 8.65 -8.85
CA LEU A 200 0.62 9.20 -7.52
C LEU A 200 -0.60 8.54 -6.86
N MET A 201 -1.70 8.40 -7.58
CA MET A 201 -2.95 7.80 -7.11
C MET A 201 -2.75 6.36 -6.64
N PHE A 202 -2.10 5.53 -7.45
CA PHE A 202 -1.78 4.16 -7.08
C PHE A 202 -0.81 4.11 -5.90
N TRP A 203 0.16 5.02 -5.85
CA TRP A 203 1.09 5.09 -4.73
C TRP A 203 0.35 5.40 -3.42
N VAL A 204 -0.54 6.40 -3.42
CA VAL A 204 -1.30 6.84 -2.23
C VAL A 204 -2.37 5.82 -1.85
N THR A 205 -3.12 5.30 -2.83
CA THR A 205 -4.19 4.33 -2.59
C THR A 205 -3.64 3.01 -2.04
N ASP A 206 -2.51 2.52 -2.58
CA ASP A 206 -1.84 1.37 -1.99
C ASP A 206 -1.34 1.68 -0.57
N ASN A 207 -0.91 2.90 -0.26
CA ASN A 207 -0.57 3.28 1.12
C ASN A 207 -1.78 3.26 2.07
N PHE A 208 -2.99 3.56 1.58
CA PHE A 208 -4.23 3.49 2.37
C PHE A 208 -4.70 2.05 2.58
N LEU A 209 -4.57 1.22 1.54
CA LEU A 209 -4.88 -0.22 1.59
C LEU A 209 -3.83 -1.00 2.38
N MET A 210 -2.60 -0.50 2.46
CA MET A 210 -1.54 -1.09 3.27
C MET A 210 -1.91 -1.06 4.74
N HIS A 211 -2.17 -2.24 5.29
CA HIS A 211 -2.29 -2.38 6.73
C HIS A 211 -0.93 -2.15 7.40
N LYS A 212 -0.73 -0.95 7.94
CA LYS A 212 0.41 -0.67 8.83
C LYS A 212 0.05 -1.19 10.22
N ASN A 213 0.24 -2.50 10.41
CA ASN A 213 0.00 -3.18 11.67
C ASN A 213 1.10 -2.80 12.70
N LYS A 214 1.07 -1.53 13.16
CA LYS A 214 2.01 -1.01 14.16
C LYS A 214 1.91 -1.79 15.47
N SER A 215 0.72 -2.30 15.83
CA SER A 215 0.50 -3.14 17.02
C SER A 215 1.25 -4.47 16.93
N ARG A 216 1.10 -5.24 15.84
CA ARG A 216 1.82 -6.51 15.65
C ARG A 216 3.33 -6.36 15.52
N ARG A 217 3.82 -5.25 14.95
CA ARG A 217 5.27 -4.94 14.94
C ARG A 217 5.77 -4.62 16.34
N ARG A 218 4.99 -3.89 17.13
CA ARG A 218 5.28 -3.61 18.54
C ARG A 218 5.26 -4.89 19.39
N GLU A 219 4.23 -5.73 19.28
CA GLU A 219 4.13 -7.02 19.96
C GLU A 219 5.26 -7.98 19.56
N ARG A 220 5.62 -8.04 18.28
CA ARG A 220 6.77 -8.86 17.84
C ARG A 220 8.08 -8.32 18.40
N ARG A 221 8.25 -7.00 18.45
CA ARG A 221 9.44 -6.37 19.02
C ARG A 221 9.53 -6.63 20.53
N GLU A 222 8.42 -6.46 21.26
CA GLU A 222 8.31 -6.77 22.68
C GLU A 222 8.51 -8.27 22.95
N SER A 223 7.98 -9.17 22.12
CA SER A 223 8.21 -10.62 22.20
C SER A 223 9.69 -10.99 22.00
N VAL A 224 10.34 -10.42 20.98
CA VAL A 224 11.76 -10.65 20.71
C VAL A 224 12.61 -10.09 21.85
N GLU A 225 12.32 -8.88 22.32
CA GLU A 225 12.99 -8.26 23.46
C GLU A 225 12.85 -9.11 24.74
N ASN A 226 11.65 -9.58 25.05
CA ASN A 226 11.40 -10.49 26.16
C ASN A 226 12.15 -11.82 26.02
N SER A 227 12.26 -12.36 24.80
CA SER A 227 13.03 -13.58 24.54
C SER A 227 14.53 -13.38 24.74
N LEU A 228 15.07 -12.22 24.33
CA LEU A 228 16.47 -11.86 24.49
C LEU A 228 16.80 -11.61 25.97
N LEU A 229 15.93 -10.89 26.68
CA LEU A 229 16.02 -10.69 28.14
C LEU A 229 15.95 -12.02 28.89
N GLY A 230 15.10 -12.95 28.45
CA GLY A 230 15.03 -14.31 28.98
C GLY A 230 16.36 -15.07 28.82
N ARG A 231 16.93 -15.07 27.60
CA ARG A 231 18.23 -15.70 27.33
C ARG A 231 19.37 -15.06 28.13
N ALA A 232 19.38 -13.73 28.25
CA ALA A 232 20.37 -13.00 29.03
C ALA A 232 20.29 -13.34 30.53
N LYS A 233 19.07 -13.40 31.11
CA LYS A 233 18.85 -13.82 32.50
C LYS A 233 19.34 -15.24 32.77
N VAL A 234 19.06 -16.19 31.87
CA VAL A 234 19.55 -17.57 31.99
C VAL A 234 21.08 -17.61 31.97
N LYS A 235 21.71 -16.86 31.07
CA LYS A 235 23.18 -16.78 30.95
C LYS A 235 23.81 -16.14 32.19
N TYR A 236 23.25 -15.07 32.74
CA TYR A 236 23.73 -14.45 33.98
C TYR A 236 23.62 -15.40 35.18
N ARG A 237 22.49 -16.13 35.28
CA ARG A 237 22.27 -17.11 36.36
C ARG A 237 23.25 -18.29 36.28
N SER A 238 23.59 -18.75 35.08
CA SER A 238 24.59 -19.83 34.91
C SER A 238 25.99 -19.37 35.28
N ILE A 239 26.40 -18.16 34.89
CA ILE A 239 27.69 -17.56 35.26
C ILE A 239 27.80 -17.40 36.78
N ARG A 240 26.77 -16.82 37.43
CA ARG A 240 26.75 -16.66 38.90
C ARG A 240 26.82 -18.00 39.63
N LYS A 241 26.13 -19.04 39.15
CA LYS A 241 26.19 -20.38 39.74
C LYS A 241 27.57 -21.02 39.57
N LYS A 242 28.25 -20.75 38.44
CA LYS A 242 29.62 -21.22 38.18
C LYS A 242 30.63 -20.53 39.09
N SER A 243 30.54 -19.20 39.24
CA SER A 243 31.35 -18.41 40.18
C SER A 243 31.19 -18.90 41.62
N ARG A 244 29.94 -19.06 42.09
CA ARG A 244 29.68 -19.51 43.47
C ARG A 244 30.19 -20.93 43.76
N LYS A 245 30.27 -21.79 42.74
CA LYS A 245 30.84 -23.13 42.87
C LYS A 245 32.36 -23.09 42.97
N GLN A 246 32.98 -22.15 42.25
CA GLN A 246 34.43 -21.92 42.27
C GLN A 246 34.89 -21.34 43.61
N ASP A 247 34.13 -20.38 44.17
CA ASP A 247 34.41 -19.81 45.52
C ASP A 247 34.31 -20.90 46.61
N SER A 248 33.33 -21.80 46.47
CA SER A 248 33.13 -22.90 47.43
C SER A 248 34.20 -24.00 47.33
N GLU A 249 34.86 -24.18 46.17
CA GLU A 249 36.00 -25.09 46.04
C GLU A 249 37.30 -24.46 46.59
N SER A 250 37.46 -23.14 46.50
CA SER A 250 38.61 -22.46 47.12
C SER A 250 38.54 -22.42 48.65
N ASP A 251 37.36 -22.32 49.25
CA ASP A 251 37.21 -22.33 50.72
C ASP A 251 37.49 -23.72 51.31
N ILE A 252 37.22 -24.80 50.56
CA ILE A 252 37.52 -26.19 50.98
C ILE A 252 39.03 -26.48 50.90
N LEU A 253 39.75 -25.85 49.96
CA LEU A 253 41.20 -26.00 49.84
C LEU A 253 41.98 -25.17 50.88
N LEU A 254 41.36 -24.15 51.47
CA LEU A 254 41.97 -23.32 52.52
C LEU A 254 41.81 -23.91 53.94
N SER A 255 40.89 -24.86 54.16
CA SER A 255 40.71 -25.50 55.47
C SER A 255 41.49 -26.81 55.65
N GLY A 256 42.27 -27.23 54.64
CA GLY A 256 43.03 -28.49 54.66
C GLY A 256 44.42 -28.38 55.30
N ASP A 257 44.90 -27.16 55.55
CA ASP A 257 46.29 -26.91 55.97
C ASP A 257 46.45 -26.56 57.47
N ASP A 258 45.36 -26.47 58.25
CA ASP A 258 45.39 -26.09 59.67
C ASP A 258 45.54 -27.29 60.65
N GLU A 259 45.58 -28.55 60.18
CA GLU A 259 45.60 -29.75 61.05
C GLU A 259 46.98 -30.43 61.18
N LEU A 260 48.09 -29.72 60.96
CA LEU A 260 49.44 -30.32 60.91
C LEU A 260 50.50 -29.69 61.83
N LEU A 261 50.08 -29.05 62.93
CA LEU A 261 50.99 -28.58 63.98
C LEU A 261 50.42 -28.89 65.37
N ASP A 262 50.52 -30.13 65.84
CA ASP A 262 50.83 -30.32 67.26
C ASP A 262 51.50 -31.67 67.58
N SER A 263 52.64 -31.53 68.27
CA SER A 263 53.31 -32.50 69.16
C SER A 263 53.96 -33.79 68.59
N GLU A 264 55.25 -33.64 68.29
CA GLU A 264 56.26 -34.70 68.32
C GLU A 264 56.72 -34.92 69.78
N SER A 265 56.52 -36.12 70.36
CA SER A 265 57.39 -36.68 71.41
C SER A 265 57.19 -38.19 71.62
N LEU A 266 58.18 -38.97 71.17
CA LEU A 266 58.51 -40.36 71.57
C LEU A 266 58.91 -40.43 73.09
N PRO A 267 59.15 -41.61 73.74
CA PRO A 267 59.41 -42.96 73.21
C PRO A 267 58.80 -44.18 73.96
N ILE A 268 58.72 -45.30 73.22
CA ILE A 268 59.11 -46.71 73.57
C ILE A 268 59.04 -47.15 75.05
N ASN A 269 58.17 -48.12 75.41
CA ASN A 269 58.61 -49.45 75.88
C ASN A 269 57.50 -50.54 75.98
N ARG A 270 57.86 -51.67 75.35
CA ARG A 270 57.55 -53.11 75.49
C ARG A 270 56.86 -53.69 76.77
N HIS A 271 56.19 -54.83 76.52
CA HIS A 271 55.81 -56.02 77.34
C HIS A 271 54.29 -56.19 77.58
N VAL A 272 53.58 -57.14 76.92
CA VAL A 272 53.57 -58.62 76.97
C VAL A 272 52.95 -59.21 78.25
N ALA A 273 51.97 -60.09 78.03
CA ALA A 273 51.32 -61.07 78.92
C ALA A 273 50.35 -60.49 79.97
N THR A 274 49.14 -61.00 80.16
CA THR A 274 48.59 -62.36 79.94
C THR A 274 47.08 -62.29 79.77
#